data_AF-A0A392QRK7-F1
#
_entry.id   AF-A0A392QRK7-F1
#
_cell.length_a   1.000
_cell.length_b   1.000
_cell.length_c   1.000
_cell.angle_alpha   90.00
_cell.angle_beta   90.00
_cell.angle_gamma   90.00
#
_symmetry.space_group_name_H-M   'P 1'
#
loop_
_entity.id
_entity.type
_entity.pdbx_description
1 polymer ?
#
loop_
_entity_poly.entity_id
_entity_poly.type
_entity_poly.pdbx_seq_one_letter_code
_entity_poly.pdbx_strand_id
1 'polypeptide(L)' 'MNINALARNALVNANGVIESTFLLGSYSLELSAVVYKDWVFPDQGLPNDLLK' A
#
# COMPACT_ATOMS: atom_id res chain seq x y z
N MET A 1 0.35 4.33 -17.09
CA MET A 1 -0.28 4.11 -15.78
C MET A 1 -1.70 3.56 -15.94
N ASN A 2 -1.86 2.31 -16.42
CA ASN A 2 -3.19 1.72 -16.60
C ASN A 2 -3.67 1.02 -15.31
N ILE A 3 -2.84 0.11 -14.79
CA ILE A 3 -3.22 -0.70 -13.64
C ILE A 3 -3.44 0.12 -12.35
N ASN A 4 -2.59 1.11 -12.06
CA ASN A 4 -2.76 1.96 -10.88
C ASN A 4 -4.02 2.85 -10.96
N ALA A 5 -4.45 3.23 -12.18
CA ALA A 5 -5.68 3.99 -12.35
C ALA A 5 -6.91 3.10 -12.08
N LEU A 6 -6.90 1.87 -12.62
CA LEU A 6 -7.94 0.87 -12.34
C LEU A 6 -7.99 0.48 -10.87
N ALA A 7 -6.82 0.35 -10.21
CA ALA A 7 -6.74 0.04 -8.79
C ALA A 7 -7.42 1.12 -7.93
N ARG A 8 -7.22 2.41 -8.25
CA ARG A 8 -7.92 3.50 -7.55
C ARG A 8 -9.43 3.51 -7.78
N ASN A 9 -9.91 2.93 -8.88
CA ASN A 9 -11.34 2.90 -9.21
C ASN A 9 -12.07 1.68 -8.63
N ALA A 10 -11.39 0.53 -8.50
CA ALA A 10 -12.04 -0.73 -8.16
C ALA A 10 -11.39 -1.52 -7.01
N LEU A 11 -10.12 -1.26 -6.68
CA LEU A 11 -9.35 -2.06 -5.72
C LEU A 11 -9.23 -1.38 -4.35
N VAL A 12 -8.71 -0.14 -4.33
CA VAL A 12 -8.37 0.61 -3.10
C VAL A 12 -9.31 1.79 -2.83
N ASN A 13 -10.43 1.88 -3.56
CA ASN A 13 -11.48 2.86 -3.28
C ASN A 13 -12.30 2.46 -2.05
N ALA A 14 -13.07 3.41 -1.52
CA ALA A 14 -14.06 3.14 -0.47
C ALA A 14 -15.00 2.02 -0.89
N ASN A 15 -15.22 1.04 0.01
CA ASN A 15 -15.96 -0.21 -0.26
C ASN A 15 -15.41 -1.04 -1.44
N GLY A 16 -14.17 -0.81 -1.85
CA GLY A 16 -13.47 -1.59 -2.87
C GLY A 16 -13.09 -2.98 -2.39
N VAL A 17 -12.37 -3.72 -3.24
CA VAL A 17 -11.97 -5.11 -2.92
C VAL A 17 -11.12 -5.16 -1.65
N ILE A 18 -10.19 -4.23 -1.45
CA ILE A 18 -9.30 -4.25 -0.27
C ILE A 18 -10.10 -4.01 1.01
N GLU A 19 -10.95 -2.97 1.05
CA GLU A 19 -11.73 -2.66 2.26
C GLU A 19 -12.78 -3.72 2.59
N SER A 20 -13.26 -4.49 1.60
CA SER A 20 -14.30 -5.52 1.83
C SER A 20 -13.74 -6.89 2.21
N THR A 21 -12.46 -7.16 1.95
CA THR A 21 -11.86 -8.50 2.13
C THR A 21 -10.72 -8.55 3.15
N PHE A 22 -10.13 -7.40 3.49
CA PHE A 22 -9.05 -7.32 4.48
C PHE A 22 -9.57 -6.83 5.84
N LEU A 23 -8.88 -7.27 6.90
CA LEU A 23 -9.24 -7.04 8.30
C LEU A 23 -9.52 -5.57 8.66
N LEU A 24 -8.78 -4.64 8.07
CA LEU A 24 -8.77 -3.23 8.48
C LEU A 24 -9.86 -2.39 7.82
N GLY A 25 -10.59 -2.93 6.85
CA GLY A 25 -11.68 -2.21 6.19
C GLY A 25 -11.25 -0.84 5.67
N SER A 26 -11.99 0.20 6.05
CA SER A 26 -11.72 1.61 5.70
C SER A 26 -10.36 2.14 6.15
N TYR A 27 -9.70 1.49 7.12
CA TYR A 27 -8.37 1.88 7.60
C TYR A 27 -7.23 1.26 6.76
N SER A 28 -7.54 0.41 5.77
CA SER A 28 -6.52 -0.31 5.00
C SER A 28 -5.58 0.61 4.23
N LEU A 29 -6.12 1.67 3.60
CA LEU A 29 -5.27 2.61 2.86
C LEU A 29 -4.50 3.54 3.81
N GLU A 30 -5.09 3.92 4.94
CA GLU A 30 -4.42 4.75 5.96
C GLU A 30 -3.18 4.06 6.54
N LEU A 31 -3.26 2.74 6.81
CA LEU A 31 -2.11 1.96 7.26
C LEU A 31 -0.91 2.14 6.32
N SER A 32 -1.13 2.07 5.00
CA SER A 32 -0.06 2.23 4.02
C SER A 32 0.60 3.61 4.09
N ALA A 33 -0.18 4.66 4.37
CA ALA A 33 0.33 6.02 4.52
C ALA A 33 1.12 6.21 5.83
N VAL A 34 0.74 5.52 6.91
CA VAL A 34 1.49 5.49 8.16
C VAL A 34 2.85 4.82 7.96
N VAL A 35 2.87 3.63 7.34
CA VAL A 35 4.12 2.89 7.05
C VAL A 35 5.02 3.66 6.08
N TYR A 36 4.43 4.39 5.12
CA TYR A 36 5.21 5.17 4.15
C TYR A 36 6.06 6.26 4.80
N LYS A 37 5.74 6.72 6.02
CA LYS A 37 6.55 7.72 6.74
C LYS A 37 7.96 7.23 7.06
N ASP A 38 8.13 5.93 7.27
CA ASP A 38 9.41 5.30 7.57
C ASP A 38 10.08 4.72 6.32
N TRP A 39 9.52 4.98 5.13
CA TRP A 39 10.06 4.48 3.87
C TRP A 39 11.34 5.27 3.48
N VAL A 40 12.42 4.53 3.26
CA VAL A 40 13.75 5.08 2.93
C VAL A 40 14.19 4.50 1.58
N PHE A 41 14.40 5.37 0.59
CA PHE A 41 14.74 4.94 -0.78
C PHE A 41 16.03 4.10 -0.87
N PRO A 42 17.16 4.48 -0.24
CA PRO A 42 18.37 3.65 -0.24
C PRO A 42 18.20 2.23 0.33
N ASP A 43 17.23 2.02 1.23
CA ASP A 43 16.99 0.73 1.88
C ASP A 43 16.28 -0.25 0.94
N GLN A 44 15.69 0.21 -0.16
CA GLN A 44 14.95 -0.64 -1.10
C GLN A 44 15.88 -1.47 -2.01
N GLY A 45 17.19 -1.23 -1.97
CA GLY A 45 18.16 -2.07 -2.65
C GLY A 45 18.28 -3.42 -1.94
N LEU A 46 18.15 -4.53 -2.68
CA LEU A 46 18.15 -5.88 -2.09
C LEU A 46 19.29 -6.15 -1.10
N PRO A 47 20.56 -5.75 -1.35
CA PRO A 47 21.62 -5.94 -0.36
C PRO A 47 21.38 -5.16 0.95
N ASN A 48 20.87 -3.93 0.87
CA ASN A 48 20.61 -3.10 2.04
C ASN A 48 19.38 -3.59 2.82
N ASP A 49 18.34 -4.03 2.12
CA ASP A 49 17.12 -4.57 2.72
C ASP A 49 17.39 -5.84 3.55
N LEU A 50 18.25 -6.73 3.05
CA LEU A 50 18.61 -7.98 3.74
C LEU A 50 19.57 -7.80 4.92
N LEU A 51 20.31 -6.69 4.96
CA LEU A 51 21.27 -6.38 6.04
C LEU A 51 20.65 -5.53 7.16
N LYS A 52 19.43 -5.05 6.96
CA LYS A 52 18.69 -4.21 7.90
C LYS A 52 18.17 -4.98 9.12
#